data_AF-A0ABC9N9V5-F1
#
_entry.id   AF-A0ABC9N9V5-F1
#
_cell.length_a   1.000
_cell.length_b   1.000
_cell.length_c   1.000
_cell.angle_alpha   90.00
_cell.angle_beta   90.00
_cell.angle_gamma   90.00
#
_symmetry.space_group_name_H-M   'P 1'
#
loop_
_entity.id
_entity.type
_entity.pdbx_description
1 polymer ?
#
loop_
_entity_poly.entity_id
_entity_poly.type
_entity_poly.pdbx_seq_one_letter_code
_entity_poly.pdbx_strand_id
1 'polypeptide(L)'
;MKKLTLFFFALLAVCLAFQACDNSKTYAEMLEEEKDAIKAFIKDSSIVVISQSEFYAQDSTTDVSRNEYVQLASGVYMQIVDKGSTNPADTVKPNDLILVRFEEQGLIAVGGVKSYITNMNSPTVVDEFRYSVTSSSIAGLFTQGYMLIYHGSSVPAGWLVALNYIRNGAHVKLIVPSKMGQSDAMRDVHPYYYDLHKLQIWN
;
A
#
# COMPACT_ATOMS: atom_id res chain seq x y z
N MET A 1 25.61 -47.18 37.33
CA MET A 1 24.28 -46.96 36.72
C MET A 1 23.64 -45.60 37.06
N LYS A 2 23.80 -45.05 38.29
CA LYS A 2 23.23 -43.73 38.66
C LYS A 2 23.87 -42.50 37.99
N LYS A 3 25.16 -42.58 37.60
CA LYS A 3 25.88 -41.47 36.93
C LYS A 3 25.53 -41.34 35.43
N LEU A 4 25.14 -42.44 34.78
CA LEU A 4 24.76 -42.46 33.36
C LEU A 4 23.32 -41.97 33.15
N THR A 5 22.44 -42.26 34.12
CA THR A 5 21.05 -41.76 34.13
C THR A 5 20.98 -40.25 34.38
N LEU A 6 21.84 -39.71 35.26
CA LEU A 6 21.95 -38.25 35.45
C LEU A 6 22.41 -37.52 34.17
N PHE A 7 23.31 -38.12 33.39
CA PHE A 7 23.79 -37.55 32.14
C PHE A 7 22.69 -37.53 31.07
N PHE A 8 21.88 -38.60 30.96
CA PHE A 8 20.72 -38.63 30.06
C PHE A 8 19.63 -37.63 30.47
N PHE A 9 19.37 -37.45 31.77
CA PHE A 9 18.42 -36.46 32.26
C PHE A 9 18.92 -35.02 32.04
N ALA A 10 20.23 -34.76 32.19
CA ALA A 10 20.82 -33.46 31.87
C ALA A 10 20.77 -33.17 30.36
N LEU A 11 21.03 -34.16 29.51
CA LEU A 11 20.95 -34.03 28.06
C LEU A 11 19.51 -33.79 27.58
N LEU A 12 18.53 -34.49 28.16
CA LEU A 12 17.11 -34.31 27.86
C LEU A 12 16.59 -32.92 28.33
N ALA A 13 17.08 -32.41 29.46
CA ALA A 13 16.76 -31.07 29.94
C ALA A 13 17.34 -29.96 29.05
N VAL A 14 18.54 -30.17 28.48
CA VAL A 14 19.13 -29.25 27.48
C VAL A 14 18.36 -29.31 26.16
N CYS A 15 17.88 -30.48 25.71
CA CYS A 15 17.03 -30.59 24.53
C CYS A 15 15.65 -29.91 24.70
N LEU A 16 15.08 -29.89 25.91
CA LEU A 16 13.84 -29.17 26.22
C LEU A 16 14.05 -27.66 26.39
N ALA A 17 15.27 -27.21 26.70
CA ALA A 17 15.63 -25.79 26.72
C ALA A 17 15.83 -25.19 25.31
N PHE A 18 15.88 -26.03 24.27
CA PHE A 18 15.80 -25.64 22.87
C PHE A 18 14.41 -25.93 22.28
N GLN A 19 13.33 -25.65 23.01
CA GLN A 19 12.08 -25.32 22.33
C GLN A 19 12.34 -24.04 21.53
N ALA A 20 12.69 -24.23 20.26
CA ALA A 20 12.81 -23.17 19.29
C ALA A 20 11.54 -22.32 19.37
N CYS A 21 11.70 -21.04 19.72
CA CYS A 21 10.69 -20.03 19.47
C CYS A 21 10.57 -19.88 17.95
N ASP A 22 9.86 -20.81 17.31
CA ASP A 22 9.48 -20.68 15.92
C ASP A 22 8.31 -19.69 15.84
N ASN A 23 8.65 -18.40 15.97
CA ASN A 23 7.71 -17.29 15.78
C ASN A 23 7.56 -16.92 14.30
N SER A 24 7.98 -17.79 13.37
CA SER A 24 7.83 -17.53 11.94
C SER A 24 6.37 -17.73 11.53
N LYS A 25 5.72 -16.67 11.08
CA LYS A 25 4.35 -16.75 10.56
C LYS A 25 4.36 -17.47 9.22
N THR A 26 3.41 -18.36 9.01
CA THR A 26 3.15 -18.93 7.70
C THR A 26 2.59 -17.86 6.76
N TYR A 27 2.76 -18.04 5.45
CA TYR A 27 2.21 -17.11 4.45
C TYR A 27 0.69 -16.95 4.57
N ALA A 28 -0.04 -18.02 4.93
CA ALA A 28 -1.48 -17.96 5.15
C ALA A 28 -1.84 -17.08 6.36
N GLU A 29 -1.09 -17.19 7.47
CA GLU A 29 -1.30 -16.34 8.65
C GLU A 29 -1.00 -14.87 8.36
N MET A 30 0.05 -14.57 7.57
CA MET A 30 0.34 -13.20 7.17
C MET A 30 -0.77 -12.59 6.30
N LEU A 31 -1.38 -13.40 5.41
CA LEU A 31 -2.53 -12.96 4.61
C LEU A 31 -3.79 -12.72 5.46
N GLU A 32 -4.03 -13.52 6.49
CA GLU A 32 -5.14 -13.25 7.41
C GLU A 32 -4.88 -12.00 8.26
N GLU A 33 -3.64 -11.80 8.71
CA GLU A 33 -3.25 -10.57 9.42
C GLU A 33 -3.42 -9.32 8.54
N GLU A 34 -3.04 -9.38 7.26
CA GLU A 34 -3.30 -8.30 6.30
C GLU A 34 -4.80 -7.96 6.22
N LYS A 35 -5.66 -8.97 6.07
CA LYS A 35 -7.11 -8.78 5.98
C LYS A 35 -7.65 -8.15 7.26
N ASP A 36 -7.21 -8.62 8.41
CA ASP A 36 -7.63 -8.10 9.71
C ASP A 36 -7.13 -6.66 9.92
N ALA A 37 -5.91 -6.34 9.52
CA ALA A 37 -5.34 -5.00 9.62
C ALA A 37 -6.09 -4.00 8.73
N ILE A 38 -6.41 -4.36 7.49
CA ILE A 38 -7.22 -3.52 6.59
C ILE A 38 -8.62 -3.33 7.16
N LYS A 39 -9.26 -4.41 7.63
CA LYS A 39 -10.60 -4.34 8.24
C LYS A 39 -10.64 -3.47 9.49
N ALA A 40 -9.62 -3.58 10.33
CA ALA A 40 -9.46 -2.73 11.51
C ALA A 40 -9.30 -1.27 11.10
N PHE A 41 -8.43 -0.96 10.14
CA PHE A 41 -8.23 0.41 9.64
C PHE A 41 -9.52 1.02 9.07
N ILE A 42 -10.28 0.26 8.26
CA ILE A 42 -11.57 0.69 7.72
C ILE A 42 -12.54 1.04 8.85
N LYS A 43 -12.65 0.17 9.85
CA LYS A 43 -13.54 0.37 11.00
C LYS A 43 -13.11 1.59 11.84
N ASP A 44 -11.84 1.63 12.23
CA ASP A 44 -11.31 2.65 13.14
C ASP A 44 -11.31 4.04 12.50
N SER A 45 -11.14 4.11 11.18
CA SER A 45 -11.21 5.35 10.40
C SER A 45 -12.65 5.73 9.99
N SER A 46 -13.66 4.96 10.40
CA SER A 46 -15.06 5.17 10.01
C SER A 46 -15.25 5.29 8.49
N ILE A 47 -14.57 4.44 7.74
CA ILE A 47 -14.66 4.39 6.27
C ILE A 47 -15.97 3.70 5.85
N VAL A 48 -16.71 4.33 4.95
CA VAL A 48 -17.89 3.75 4.32
C VAL A 48 -17.49 3.13 2.99
N VAL A 49 -17.52 1.80 2.89
CA VAL A 49 -17.19 1.12 1.63
C VAL A 49 -18.42 1.04 0.73
N ILE A 50 -18.32 1.61 -0.47
CA ILE A 50 -19.34 1.53 -1.53
C ILE A 50 -18.97 0.49 -2.58
N SER A 51 -19.98 -0.03 -3.28
CA SER A 51 -19.77 -0.96 -4.39
C SER A 51 -19.22 -0.26 -5.63
N GLN A 52 -18.54 -1.01 -6.51
CA GLN A 52 -18.10 -0.48 -7.81
C GLN A 52 -19.28 0.00 -8.67
N SER A 53 -20.43 -0.67 -8.59
CA SER A 53 -21.65 -0.25 -9.28
C SER A 53 -22.15 1.12 -8.81
N GLU A 54 -22.16 1.37 -7.50
CA GLU A 54 -22.51 2.69 -6.95
C GLU A 54 -21.50 3.75 -7.37
N PHE A 55 -20.20 3.44 -7.27
CA PHE A 55 -19.13 4.32 -7.70
C PHE A 55 -19.29 4.73 -9.17
N TYR A 56 -19.54 3.78 -10.08
CA TYR A 56 -19.75 4.09 -11.51
C TYR A 56 -21.04 4.87 -11.76
N ALA A 57 -22.11 4.58 -11.01
CA ALA A 57 -23.36 5.35 -11.09
C ALA A 57 -23.19 6.81 -10.63
N GLN A 58 -22.20 7.08 -9.78
CA GLN A 58 -21.82 8.42 -9.29
C GLN A 58 -20.69 9.06 -10.13
N ASP A 59 -20.63 8.77 -11.43
CA ASP A 59 -19.58 9.25 -12.34
C ASP A 59 -18.15 8.95 -11.84
N SER A 60 -17.94 7.81 -11.18
CA SER A 60 -16.64 7.44 -10.59
C SER A 60 -16.12 8.51 -9.64
N THR A 61 -16.94 8.87 -8.65
CA THR A 61 -16.59 9.80 -7.55
C THR A 61 -16.97 9.20 -6.20
N THR A 62 -16.51 9.80 -5.11
CA THR A 62 -16.79 9.38 -3.73
C THR A 62 -17.20 10.57 -2.88
N ASP A 63 -18.14 10.38 -1.93
CA ASP A 63 -18.50 11.43 -0.97
C ASP A 63 -17.49 11.52 0.18
N VAL A 64 -16.66 12.56 0.15
CA VAL A 64 -15.64 12.84 1.18
C VAL A 64 -16.26 13.11 2.55
N SER A 65 -17.44 13.75 2.60
CA SER A 65 -18.10 14.09 3.88
C SER A 65 -18.58 12.85 4.64
N ARG A 66 -18.85 11.77 3.90
CA ARG A 66 -19.24 10.46 4.42
C ARG A 66 -18.06 9.49 4.53
N ASN A 67 -16.86 9.95 4.19
CA ASN A 67 -15.65 9.14 4.13
C ASN A 67 -15.82 7.88 3.26
N GLU A 68 -16.41 8.05 2.06
CA GLU A 68 -16.68 6.94 1.15
C GLU A 68 -15.41 6.48 0.43
N TYR A 69 -15.27 5.16 0.32
CA TYR A 69 -14.24 4.48 -0.46
C TYR A 69 -14.88 3.42 -1.34
N VAL A 70 -14.47 3.32 -2.59
CA VAL A 70 -14.82 2.17 -3.45
C VAL A 70 -13.81 1.05 -3.25
N GLN A 71 -14.26 -0.20 -3.12
CA GLN A 71 -13.37 -1.37 -3.23
C GLN A 71 -13.30 -1.84 -4.69
N LEU A 72 -12.14 -1.66 -5.32
CA LEU A 72 -11.90 -2.05 -6.71
C LEU A 72 -11.67 -3.56 -6.86
N ALA A 73 -11.83 -4.09 -8.08
CA ALA A 73 -11.58 -5.51 -8.37
C ALA A 73 -10.16 -5.98 -8.02
N SER A 74 -9.18 -5.08 -8.00
CA SER A 74 -7.82 -5.34 -7.55
C SER A 74 -7.72 -5.63 -6.03
N GLY A 75 -8.74 -5.26 -5.26
CA GLY A 75 -8.75 -5.28 -3.80
C GLY A 75 -8.29 -3.96 -3.15
N VAL A 76 -7.86 -2.98 -3.96
CA VAL A 76 -7.53 -1.63 -3.48
C VAL A 76 -8.82 -0.91 -3.08
N TYR A 77 -8.82 -0.25 -1.92
CA TYR A 77 -9.86 0.70 -1.56
C TYR A 77 -9.40 2.10 -1.94
N MET A 78 -10.27 2.88 -2.58
CA MET A 78 -9.93 4.21 -3.09
C MET A 78 -10.99 5.23 -2.71
N GLN A 79 -10.54 6.37 -2.22
CA GLN A 79 -11.33 7.60 -2.12
C GLN A 79 -10.73 8.64 -3.05
N ILE A 80 -11.56 9.27 -3.87
CA ILE A 80 -11.20 10.43 -4.68
C ILE A 80 -11.61 11.66 -3.87
N VAL A 81 -10.60 12.33 -3.28
CA VAL A 81 -10.82 13.56 -2.51
C VAL A 81 -11.01 14.73 -3.45
N ASP A 82 -10.18 14.79 -4.49
CA ASP A 82 -10.32 15.72 -5.62
C ASP A 82 -9.98 14.96 -6.92
N LYS A 83 -10.87 15.02 -7.90
CA LYS A 83 -10.69 14.36 -9.20
C LYS A 83 -9.63 15.04 -10.07
N GLY A 84 -9.16 16.22 -9.68
CA GLY A 84 -8.21 17.05 -10.41
C GLY A 84 -8.90 17.94 -11.44
N SER A 85 -8.18 18.26 -12.52
CA SER A 85 -8.63 19.19 -13.56
C SER A 85 -10.09 18.99 -14.01
N THR A 86 -10.79 20.10 -14.26
CA THR A 86 -12.14 20.09 -14.83
C THR A 86 -12.14 19.71 -16.31
N ASN A 87 -10.99 19.77 -16.99
CA ASN A 87 -10.86 19.35 -18.38
C ASN A 87 -10.77 17.81 -18.47
N PRO A 88 -11.73 17.11 -19.10
CA PRO A 88 -11.69 15.66 -19.22
C PRO A 88 -10.48 15.10 -19.99
N ALA A 89 -9.79 15.92 -20.77
CA ALA A 89 -8.62 15.50 -21.55
C ALA A 89 -7.30 15.49 -20.76
N ASP A 90 -7.29 16.02 -19.53
CA ASP A 90 -6.10 16.11 -18.67
C ASP A 90 -5.85 14.79 -17.91
N THR A 91 -6.03 13.66 -18.58
CA THR A 91 -5.75 12.32 -18.04
C THR A 91 -4.30 11.93 -18.29
N VAL A 92 -3.76 11.06 -17.43
CA VAL A 92 -2.43 10.46 -17.62
C VAL A 92 -2.35 9.66 -18.92
N LYS A 93 -1.26 9.83 -19.66
CA LYS A 93 -0.96 9.17 -20.93
C LYS A 93 0.38 8.41 -20.86
N PRO A 94 0.58 7.41 -21.73
CA PRO A 94 1.86 6.70 -21.80
C PRO A 94 3.03 7.67 -22.02
N ASN A 95 4.12 7.43 -21.27
CA ASN A 95 5.34 8.25 -21.17
C ASN A 95 5.23 9.55 -20.38
N ASP A 96 4.06 9.91 -19.85
CA ASP A 96 3.93 11.07 -18.97
C ASP A 96 4.85 10.94 -17.75
N LEU A 97 5.45 12.06 -17.37
CA LEU A 97 6.16 12.21 -16.11
C LEU A 97 5.18 12.74 -15.07
N ILE A 98 5.11 12.11 -13.90
CA ILE A 98 4.14 12.44 -12.87
C ILE A 98 4.87 12.81 -11.60
N LEU A 99 4.58 14.00 -11.09
CA LEU A 99 5.01 14.46 -9.78
C LEU A 99 3.92 14.15 -8.75
N VAL A 100 4.31 13.70 -7.57
CA VAL A 100 3.38 13.34 -6.49
C VAL A 100 3.93 13.69 -5.13
N ARG A 101 3.05 14.25 -4.30
CA ARG A 101 3.24 14.40 -2.86
C ARG A 101 2.48 13.30 -2.14
N PHE A 102 3.06 12.69 -1.12
CA PHE A 102 2.42 11.56 -0.47
C PHE A 102 2.69 11.46 1.03
N GLU A 103 1.77 10.80 1.69
CA GLU A 103 1.96 10.13 2.98
C GLU A 103 1.72 8.63 2.79
N GLU A 104 2.59 7.81 3.36
CA GLU A 104 2.44 6.36 3.45
C GLU A 104 2.43 5.98 4.92
N GLN A 105 1.49 5.12 5.31
CA GLN A 105 1.42 4.52 6.63
C GLN A 105 1.24 3.00 6.51
N GLY A 106 2.13 2.24 7.13
CA GLY A 106 1.95 0.78 7.27
C GLY A 106 0.77 0.46 8.18
N LEU A 107 -0.08 -0.50 7.81
CA LEU A 107 -1.23 -0.87 8.63
C LEU A 107 -0.91 -1.93 9.67
N ILE A 108 0.18 -2.67 9.50
CA ILE A 108 0.72 -3.65 10.44
C ILE A 108 1.94 -3.04 11.15
N ALA A 109 2.04 -3.27 12.46
CA ALA A 109 3.17 -2.79 13.25
C ALA A 109 4.29 -3.83 13.28
N VAL A 110 5.52 -3.42 12.98
CA VAL A 110 6.72 -4.25 13.11
C VAL A 110 7.51 -3.74 14.32
N GLY A 111 7.77 -4.60 15.30
CA GLY A 111 8.40 -4.18 16.56
C GLY A 111 7.55 -3.20 17.37
N GLY A 112 6.22 -3.23 17.21
CA GLY A 112 5.28 -2.37 17.93
C GLY A 112 5.08 -0.98 17.30
N VAL A 113 5.72 -0.68 16.17
CA VAL A 113 5.60 0.61 15.47
C VAL A 113 5.10 0.40 14.04
N LYS A 114 4.14 1.22 13.61
CA LYS A 114 3.71 1.30 12.20
C LYS A 114 4.69 2.16 11.41
N SER A 115 5.12 1.70 10.24
CA SER A 115 5.95 2.50 9.35
C SER A 115 5.21 3.76 8.89
N TYR A 116 5.97 4.83 8.66
CA TYR A 116 5.46 6.09 8.15
C TYR A 116 6.52 6.79 7.30
N ILE A 117 6.18 7.12 6.06
CA ILE A 117 7.05 7.82 5.11
C ILE A 117 6.24 8.94 4.46
N THR A 118 6.82 10.13 4.32
CA THR A 118 6.14 11.25 3.65
C THR A 118 7.12 12.22 3.03
N ASN A 119 6.75 12.80 1.90
CA ASN A 119 7.42 13.94 1.31
C ASN A 119 6.60 15.26 1.42
N MET A 120 5.47 15.28 2.15
CA MET A 120 4.54 16.42 2.20
C MET A 120 5.22 17.71 2.67
N ASN A 121 6.13 17.60 3.64
CA ASN A 121 6.83 18.73 4.24
C ASN A 121 8.21 19.00 3.63
N SER A 122 8.59 18.27 2.57
CA SER A 122 9.90 18.44 1.95
C SER A 122 9.90 19.62 0.96
N PRO A 123 10.71 20.67 1.16
CA PRO A 123 10.69 21.84 0.30
C PRO A 123 11.26 21.57 -1.10
N THR A 124 12.16 20.58 -1.22
CA THR A 124 12.96 20.35 -2.43
C THR A 124 12.79 18.96 -3.04
N VAL A 125 12.22 18.01 -2.31
CA VAL A 125 12.05 16.62 -2.79
C VAL A 125 10.59 16.35 -3.03
N VAL A 126 10.26 16.03 -4.28
CA VAL A 126 8.98 15.46 -4.71
C VAL A 126 9.25 14.07 -5.27
N ASP A 127 8.28 13.18 -5.19
CA ASP A 127 8.37 11.89 -5.86
C ASP A 127 7.95 12.07 -7.31
N GLU A 128 8.76 11.51 -8.21
CA GLU A 128 8.56 11.60 -9.64
C GLU A 128 8.61 10.19 -10.21
N PHE A 129 7.65 9.85 -11.07
CA PHE A 129 7.68 8.61 -11.81
C PHE A 129 7.23 8.78 -13.25
N ARG A 130 7.77 7.95 -14.13
CA ARG A 130 7.30 7.83 -15.51
C ARG A 130 6.24 6.76 -15.60
N TYR A 131 5.10 7.10 -16.20
CA TYR A 131 4.03 6.15 -16.49
C TYR A 131 4.26 5.49 -17.84
N SER A 132 4.20 4.16 -17.89
CA SER A 132 4.46 3.38 -19.10
C SER A 132 3.36 2.37 -19.32
N VAL A 133 2.90 2.27 -20.57
CA VAL A 133 1.90 1.30 -21.00
C VAL A 133 2.47 0.53 -22.19
N THR A 134 2.40 -0.79 -22.12
CA THR A 134 2.69 -1.70 -23.23
C THR A 134 1.41 -2.41 -23.67
N SER A 135 1.47 -3.21 -24.73
CA SER A 135 0.33 -4.04 -25.14
C SER A 135 -0.10 -5.06 -24.09
N SER A 136 0.77 -5.40 -23.14
CA SER A 136 0.55 -6.47 -22.16
C SER A 136 0.59 -6.02 -20.70
N SER A 137 1.00 -4.79 -20.40
CA SER A 137 1.17 -4.34 -19.01
C SER A 137 1.16 -2.82 -18.86
N ILE A 138 0.83 -2.40 -17.64
CA ILE A 138 0.96 -1.02 -17.15
C ILE A 138 2.03 -1.03 -16.05
N ALA A 139 2.92 -0.05 -16.06
CA ALA A 139 3.97 0.11 -15.05
C ALA A 139 4.26 1.59 -14.78
N GLY A 140 4.77 1.87 -13.59
CA GLY A 140 5.34 3.16 -13.23
C GLY A 140 6.75 2.96 -12.72
N LEU A 141 7.66 3.85 -13.10
CA LEU A 141 9.06 3.81 -12.66
C LEU A 141 9.43 5.13 -12.01
N PHE A 142 9.70 5.10 -10.70
CA PHE A 142 10.22 6.26 -9.98
C PHE A 142 11.62 6.62 -10.51
N THR A 143 11.80 7.91 -10.77
CA THR A 143 13.06 8.53 -11.22
C THR A 143 13.73 9.32 -10.10
N GLN A 144 12.94 9.79 -9.13
CA GLN A 144 13.40 10.42 -7.89
C GLN A 144 12.34 10.31 -6.80
N GLY A 145 12.74 10.61 -5.56
CA GLY A 145 11.84 10.72 -4.42
C GLY A 145 12.11 9.71 -3.32
N TYR A 146 11.30 9.77 -2.27
CA TYR A 146 11.45 8.90 -1.11
C TYR A 146 11.00 7.46 -1.42
N MET A 147 9.97 7.26 -2.24
CA MET A 147 9.54 5.91 -2.63
C MET A 147 10.67 5.15 -3.34
N LEU A 148 11.41 5.84 -4.22
CA LEU A 148 12.60 5.27 -4.86
C LEU A 148 13.68 4.85 -3.85
N ILE A 149 13.93 5.71 -2.85
CA ILE A 149 14.98 5.50 -1.85
C ILE A 149 14.63 4.34 -0.91
N TYR A 150 13.39 4.26 -0.45
CA TYR A 150 12.97 3.30 0.57
C TYR A 150 12.53 1.94 0.00
N HIS A 151 11.89 1.92 -1.17
CA HIS A 151 11.30 0.71 -1.74
C HIS A 151 11.85 0.31 -3.11
N GLY A 152 12.55 1.22 -3.80
CA GLY A 152 13.09 0.99 -5.14
C GLY A 152 12.22 1.57 -6.26
N SER A 153 12.59 1.29 -7.51
CA SER A 153 12.09 2.04 -8.66
C SER A 153 10.66 1.72 -9.09
N SER A 154 10.06 0.62 -8.65
CA SER A 154 8.69 0.29 -9.05
C SER A 154 7.67 1.14 -8.30
N VAL A 155 6.76 1.77 -9.03
CA VAL A 155 5.54 2.37 -8.45
C VAL A 155 4.60 1.25 -8.00
N PRO A 156 3.96 1.35 -6.81
CA PRO A 156 2.93 0.39 -6.39
C PRO A 156 1.83 0.26 -7.44
N ALA A 157 1.48 -0.97 -7.82
CA ALA A 157 0.40 -1.21 -8.79
C ALA A 157 -0.94 -0.59 -8.33
N GLY A 158 -1.16 -0.52 -7.00
CA GLY A 158 -2.33 0.13 -6.42
C GLY A 158 -2.44 1.63 -6.75
N TRP A 159 -1.32 2.35 -6.86
CA TRP A 159 -1.33 3.75 -7.29
C TRP A 159 -1.74 3.88 -8.76
N LEU A 160 -1.22 2.98 -9.61
CA LEU A 160 -1.48 3.00 -11.05
C LEU A 160 -2.95 2.73 -11.40
N VAL A 161 -3.62 1.89 -10.60
CA VAL A 161 -5.07 1.63 -10.78
C VAL A 161 -5.89 2.91 -10.61
N ALA A 162 -5.51 3.79 -9.68
CA ALA A 162 -6.22 5.04 -9.42
C ALA A 162 -6.17 6.01 -10.61
N LEU A 163 -5.08 5.99 -11.40
CA LEU A 163 -4.86 6.89 -12.54
C LEU A 163 -5.97 6.81 -13.61
N ASN A 164 -6.71 5.69 -13.67
CA ASN A 164 -7.83 5.52 -14.61
C ASN A 164 -9.05 6.39 -14.26
N TYR A 165 -9.12 6.92 -13.03
CA TYR A 165 -10.30 7.60 -12.51
C TYR A 165 -10.07 9.08 -12.24
N ILE A 166 -8.83 9.55 -12.39
CA ILE A 166 -8.41 10.90 -12.00
C ILE A 166 -7.75 11.64 -13.14
N ARG A 167 -7.56 12.94 -12.93
CA ARG A 167 -6.95 13.88 -13.88
C ARG A 167 -5.78 14.59 -13.23
N ASN A 168 -5.09 15.39 -14.02
CA ASN A 168 -3.98 16.22 -13.58
C ASN A 168 -4.32 17.01 -12.30
N GLY A 169 -3.44 16.93 -11.30
CA GLY A 169 -3.56 17.64 -10.03
C GLY A 169 -4.46 16.97 -8.99
N ALA A 170 -4.94 15.75 -9.24
CA ALA A 170 -5.84 15.05 -8.33
C ALA A 170 -5.26 14.75 -6.94
N HIS A 171 -6.17 14.50 -6.01
CA HIS A 171 -5.92 14.07 -4.64
C HIS A 171 -6.73 12.80 -4.36
N VAL A 172 -6.03 11.70 -4.07
CA VAL A 172 -6.65 10.39 -3.78
C VAL A 172 -6.06 9.75 -2.54
N LYS A 173 -6.89 9.00 -1.81
CA LYS A 173 -6.46 8.16 -0.70
C LYS A 173 -6.68 6.70 -1.05
N LEU A 174 -5.71 5.86 -0.71
CA LEU A 174 -5.69 4.46 -1.09
C LEU A 174 -5.42 3.58 0.13
N ILE A 175 -6.11 2.44 0.22
CA ILE A 175 -5.70 1.31 1.05
C ILE A 175 -5.27 0.21 0.09
N VAL A 176 -3.97 -0.09 0.09
CA VAL A 176 -3.33 -0.97 -0.89
C VAL A 176 -2.92 -2.26 -0.19
N PRO A 177 -3.52 -3.41 -0.54
CA PRO A 177 -3.04 -4.70 -0.06
C PRO A 177 -1.65 -5.00 -0.62
N SER A 178 -0.86 -5.78 0.10
CA SER A 178 0.52 -6.18 -0.22
C SER A 178 0.69 -6.62 -1.67
N LYS A 179 -0.22 -7.44 -2.20
CA LYS A 179 -0.20 -7.92 -3.60
C LYS A 179 -0.24 -6.81 -4.67
N MET A 180 -0.67 -5.60 -4.29
CA MET A 180 -0.74 -4.40 -5.13
C MET A 180 0.31 -3.34 -4.73
N GLY A 181 1.16 -3.66 -3.75
CA GLY A 181 2.24 -2.80 -3.25
C GLY A 181 3.54 -2.96 -4.03
N GLN A 182 4.64 -2.57 -3.40
CA GLN A 182 6.01 -2.83 -3.87
C GLN A 182 6.49 -4.24 -3.53
N SER A 183 7.64 -4.64 -4.06
CA SER A 183 8.18 -6.00 -3.92
C SER A 183 8.41 -6.42 -2.45
N ASP A 184 8.78 -5.48 -1.59
CA ASP A 184 8.93 -5.68 -0.15
C ASP A 184 7.56 -5.85 0.54
N ALA A 185 6.59 -5.00 0.21
CA ALA A 185 5.21 -5.14 0.68
C ALA A 185 4.64 -6.53 0.32
N MET A 186 4.85 -7.00 -0.91
CA MET A 186 4.43 -8.32 -1.38
C MET A 186 5.13 -9.46 -0.63
N ARG A 187 6.44 -9.35 -0.41
CA ARG A 187 7.24 -10.35 0.29
C ARG A 187 6.82 -10.50 1.75
N ASP A 188 6.61 -9.36 2.40
CA ASP A 188 6.34 -9.29 3.84
C ASP A 188 4.83 -9.27 4.15
N VAL A 189 3.99 -9.33 3.11
CA VAL A 189 2.51 -9.28 3.16
C VAL A 189 2.01 -8.09 3.98
N HIS A 190 2.61 -6.93 3.75
CA HIS A 190 2.28 -5.71 4.45
C HIS A 190 1.38 -4.81 3.60
N PRO A 191 0.15 -4.49 4.07
CA PRO A 191 -0.70 -3.50 3.44
C PRO A 191 -0.38 -2.08 3.94
N TYR A 192 -0.60 -1.11 3.06
CA TYR A 192 -0.29 0.30 3.30
C TYR A 192 -1.50 1.20 3.02
N TYR A 193 -1.65 2.24 3.81
CA TYR A 193 -2.48 3.39 3.49
C TYR A 193 -1.62 4.46 2.83
N TYR A 194 -2.17 5.08 1.80
CA TYR A 194 -1.56 6.19 1.09
C TYR A 194 -2.51 7.39 1.03
N ASP A 195 -1.97 8.59 1.22
CA ASP A 195 -2.62 9.83 0.86
C ASP A 195 -1.81 10.54 -0.22
N LEU A 196 -2.29 10.52 -1.47
CA LEU A 196 -1.58 11.01 -2.66
C LEU A 196 -2.13 12.35 -3.09
N HIS A 197 -1.29 13.37 -3.00
CA HIS A 197 -1.60 14.76 -3.30
C HIS A 197 -0.92 15.20 -4.58
N LYS A 198 -1.59 16.09 -5.33
CA LYS A 198 -1.04 16.80 -6.49
C LYS A 198 -0.41 15.84 -7.50
N LEU A 199 -1.14 14.80 -7.90
CA LEU A 199 -0.74 13.90 -9.00
C LEU A 199 -0.66 14.69 -10.30
N GLN A 200 0.49 15.32 -10.53
CA GLN A 200 0.68 16.36 -11.53
C GLN A 200 1.40 15.79 -12.74
N ILE A 201 0.76 15.90 -13.91
CA ILE A 201 1.37 15.59 -15.20
C ILE A 201 2.37 16.71 -15.53
N TRP A 202 3.63 16.34 -15.67
CA TRP A 202 4.74 17.22 -15.96
C TRP A 202 5.21 17.00 -17.40
N ASN A 203 5.02 18.01 -18.24
CA ASN A 203 5.38 18.04 -19.66
C ASN A 203 6.59 18.92 -19.90
#